data_AF-A0A371PIM1-F1
#
_entry.id   AF-A0A371PIM1-F1
#
_cell.length_a   1.000
_cell.length_b   1.000
_cell.length_c   1.000
_cell.angle_alpha   90.00
_cell.angle_beta   90.00
_cell.angle_gamma   90.00
#
_symmetry.space_group_name_H-M   'P 1'
#
loop_
_entity.id
_entity.type
_entity.pdbx_description
1 polymer ?
#
loop_
_entity_poly.entity_id
_entity_poly.type
_entity_poly.pdbx_seq_one_letter_code
_entity_poly.pdbx_strand_id
1 'polypeptide(L)'
;MKKMTLLMTLLFVLSSSLASAHPGRTDSSGGHTCRTNCEKWGLEYGEYHYHNGGGKGSSSTSSTSSKAADTRSAEEVEADGYIWNGDQNFKKGSYYNALYYYLKTKDTGYSWKVNESNQSTAAKKVAEQAKAFYESDQLDKAKQHYELIGQDAAFSRTYNVPANLQLIQERQAFLNAFVHARWYYNQKNYVNAVLIADKKMKEGLAKNNHAVQFMKDAALKLSQQAYSAFASKDYENALKRYNVLANAEHAPADLKEGARKNAIITERRMNE
;
A
#
# COMPACT_ATOMS: atom_id res chain seq x y z
N MET A 1 29.06 51.72 -24.31
CA MET A 1 27.77 51.82 -23.59
C MET A 1 26.83 50.63 -23.84
N LYS A 2 26.71 50.08 -25.05
CA LYS A 2 25.78 48.97 -25.38
C LYS A 2 26.01 47.65 -24.60
N LYS A 3 27.24 47.38 -24.15
CA LYS A 3 27.58 46.17 -23.38
C LYS A 3 27.10 46.22 -21.91
N MET A 4 26.92 47.42 -21.35
CA MET A 4 26.50 47.60 -19.95
C MET A 4 24.98 47.51 -19.80
N THR A 5 24.23 47.89 -20.84
CA THR A 5 22.77 47.74 -20.88
C THR A 5 22.35 46.27 -20.89
N LEU A 6 23.10 45.41 -21.59
CA LEU A 6 22.79 43.97 -21.68
C LEU A 6 22.94 43.27 -20.31
N LEU A 7 23.94 43.68 -19.51
CA LEU A 7 24.22 43.08 -18.21
C LEU A 7 23.17 43.45 -17.14
N MET A 8 22.63 44.68 -17.19
CA MET A 8 21.55 45.12 -16.30
C MET A 8 20.20 44.47 -16.65
N THR A 9 19.89 44.24 -17.92
CA THR A 9 18.71 43.46 -18.31
C THR A 9 18.79 41.99 -17.90
N LEU A 10 19.99 41.39 -17.89
CA LEU A 10 20.16 39.99 -17.50
C LEU A 10 19.96 39.80 -15.98
N LEU A 11 20.39 40.76 -15.15
CA LEU A 11 20.20 40.70 -13.70
C LEU A 11 18.73 40.83 -13.25
N PHE A 12 17.90 41.55 -14.01
CA PHE A 12 16.48 41.74 -13.68
C PHE A 12 15.62 40.48 -13.92
N VAL A 13 15.99 39.65 -14.90
CA VAL A 13 15.29 38.38 -15.21
C VAL A 13 15.52 37.30 -14.13
N LEU A 14 16.68 37.33 -13.49
CA LEU A 14 17.08 36.36 -12.45
C LEU A 14 16.39 36.59 -11.09
N SER A 15 15.60 37.65 -10.95
CA SER A 15 14.91 38.02 -9.70
C SER A 15 13.46 37.52 -9.61
N SER A 16 13.06 36.60 -10.49
CA SER A 16 11.72 36.02 -10.50
C SER A 16 11.55 35.08 -9.30
N SER A 17 10.97 35.58 -8.21
CA SER A 17 10.53 34.74 -7.09
C SER A 17 9.61 33.63 -7.59
N LEU A 18 9.90 32.38 -7.21
CA LEU A 18 9.03 31.23 -7.44
C LEU A 18 7.70 31.44 -6.71
N ALA A 19 6.72 32.03 -7.38
CA ALA A 19 5.35 32.07 -6.90
C ALA A 19 4.76 30.66 -7.04
N SER A 20 4.58 29.96 -5.92
CA SER A 20 3.94 28.64 -5.88
C SER A 20 2.42 28.81 -6.05
N ALA A 21 1.98 29.08 -7.27
CA ALA A 21 0.55 29.09 -7.61
C ALA A 21 0.05 27.64 -7.68
N HIS A 22 -0.97 27.31 -6.88
CA HIS A 22 -1.58 25.98 -6.88
C HIS A 22 -2.16 25.65 -8.27
N PRO A 23 -1.93 24.43 -8.79
CA PRO A 23 -2.47 24.03 -10.08
C PRO A 23 -3.97 23.73 -9.97
N GLY A 24 -4.78 24.71 -10.39
CA GLY A 24 -6.23 24.64 -10.47
C GLY A 24 -6.81 26.04 -10.49
N ARG A 25 -7.37 26.49 -11.62
CA ARG A 25 -8.11 27.76 -11.63
C ARG A 25 -9.35 27.59 -10.77
N THR A 26 -9.52 28.45 -9.77
CA THR A 26 -10.77 28.56 -9.02
C THR A 26 -11.91 28.86 -10.01
N ASP A 27 -12.97 28.07 -9.95
CA ASP A 27 -14.15 28.25 -10.79
C ASP A 27 -15.08 29.35 -10.23
N SER A 28 -16.17 29.61 -10.94
CA SER A 28 -17.17 30.63 -10.56
C SER A 28 -17.87 30.35 -9.22
N SER A 29 -17.77 29.13 -8.69
CA SER A 29 -18.36 28.72 -7.41
C SER A 29 -17.38 28.88 -6.24
N GLY A 30 -16.15 29.34 -6.48
CA GLY A 30 -15.15 29.60 -5.43
C GLY A 30 -14.35 28.36 -4.99
N GLY A 31 -14.43 27.27 -5.74
CA GLY A 31 -13.65 26.06 -5.50
C GLY A 31 -12.87 25.59 -6.73
N HIS A 32 -12.21 24.45 -6.64
CA HIS A 32 -11.62 23.77 -7.78
C HIS A 32 -11.45 22.26 -7.55
N THR A 33 -11.38 21.51 -8.65
CA THR A 33 -11.00 20.10 -8.62
C THR A 33 -9.49 19.95 -8.66
N CYS A 34 -8.91 19.21 -7.71
CA CYS A 34 -7.52 18.86 -7.75
C CYS A 34 -7.25 17.84 -8.85
N ARG A 35 -6.34 18.17 -9.77
CA ARG A 35 -5.98 17.30 -10.91
C ARG A 35 -4.48 17.02 -11.03
N THR A 36 -3.64 17.66 -10.22
CA THR A 36 -2.19 17.45 -10.27
C THR A 36 -1.59 17.70 -8.90
N ASN A 37 -0.69 16.82 -8.47
CA ASN A 37 0.05 16.90 -7.20
C ASN A 37 -0.87 17.03 -5.97
N CYS A 38 -2.03 16.37 -5.98
CA CYS A 38 -3.05 16.44 -4.92
C CYS A 38 -2.52 15.88 -3.60
N GLU A 39 -1.69 14.84 -3.70
CA GLU A 39 -1.08 14.16 -2.57
C GLU A 39 -0.15 15.10 -1.79
N LYS A 40 0.49 16.07 -2.47
CA LYS A 40 1.36 17.07 -1.82
C LYS A 40 0.58 17.98 -0.86
N TRP A 41 -0.73 18.12 -1.08
CA TRP A 41 -1.62 18.98 -0.31
C TRP A 41 -2.63 18.19 0.52
N GLY A 42 -2.44 16.87 0.63
CA GLY A 42 -3.32 15.98 1.42
C GLY A 42 -4.70 15.75 0.79
N LEU A 43 -4.83 15.92 -0.53
CA LEU A 43 -6.07 15.73 -1.28
C LEU A 43 -5.98 14.53 -2.23
N GLU A 44 -7.12 13.94 -2.59
CA GLU A 44 -7.19 12.89 -3.61
C GLU A 44 -7.30 13.47 -5.04
N TYR A 45 -6.81 12.72 -6.03
CA TYR A 45 -6.98 13.08 -7.44
C TYR A 45 -8.48 13.09 -7.80
N GLY A 46 -8.97 14.22 -8.32
CA GLY A 46 -10.37 14.42 -8.66
C GLY A 46 -11.23 14.98 -7.52
N GLU A 47 -10.65 15.24 -6.34
CA GLU A 47 -11.35 15.85 -5.22
C GLU A 47 -11.63 17.34 -5.46
N TYR A 48 -12.86 17.78 -5.19
CA TYR A 48 -13.26 19.18 -5.32
C TYR A 48 -13.15 19.89 -3.96
N HIS A 49 -12.44 21.02 -3.91
CA HIS A 49 -12.19 21.75 -2.69
C HIS A 49 -12.41 23.27 -2.84
N TYR A 50 -12.88 23.89 -1.76
CA TYR A 50 -13.17 25.33 -1.71
C TYR A 50 -11.99 26.11 -1.12
N HIS A 51 -11.74 27.30 -1.64
CA HIS A 51 -10.59 28.13 -1.24
C HIS A 51 -10.84 29.02 -0.01
N ASN A 52 -11.76 28.63 0.88
CA ASN A 52 -12.20 29.45 2.01
C ASN A 52 -11.29 29.29 3.24
N GLY A 53 -10.03 29.70 3.11
CA GLY A 53 -9.20 30.11 4.23
C GLY A 53 -9.53 31.55 4.61
N GLY A 54 -10.53 31.74 5.47
CA GLY A 54 -10.90 33.04 6.03
C GLY A 54 -12.35 33.41 5.73
N GLY A 55 -13.17 33.46 6.77
CA GLY A 55 -14.44 34.18 6.69
C GLY A 55 -14.16 35.62 6.27
N LYS A 56 -14.63 36.00 5.07
CA LYS A 56 -14.92 37.39 4.77
C LYS A 56 -16.40 37.50 4.54
N GLY A 57 -17.00 38.36 5.37
CA GLY A 57 -18.40 38.70 5.29
C GLY A 57 -18.78 39.07 3.87
N SER A 58 -19.88 38.45 3.43
CA SER A 58 -20.81 39.17 2.58
C SER A 58 -21.28 40.38 3.37
N SER A 59 -20.86 41.57 2.92
CA SER A 59 -21.57 42.79 3.25
C SER A 59 -22.92 42.73 2.56
N SER A 60 -23.93 42.31 3.31
CA SER A 60 -25.31 42.69 3.05
C SER A 60 -25.97 42.92 4.40
N THR A 61 -26.03 44.21 4.72
CA THR A 61 -27.06 44.87 5.52
C THR A 61 -27.19 44.44 7.00
N SER A 62 -26.76 45.38 7.84
CA SER A 62 -27.04 45.53 9.26
C SER A 62 -28.36 44.90 9.75
N SER A 63 -28.24 43.89 10.60
CA SER A 63 -29.14 43.68 11.72
C SER A 63 -28.29 43.29 12.93
N THR A 64 -28.17 44.22 13.87
CA THR A 64 -27.42 44.11 15.12
C THR A 64 -28.05 43.01 15.98
N SER A 65 -27.51 41.79 15.90
CA SER A 65 -27.70 40.78 16.94
C SER A 65 -26.34 40.57 17.60
N SER A 66 -26.19 41.10 18.81
CA SER A 66 -25.07 40.88 19.71
C SER A 66 -24.79 39.38 19.85
N LYS A 67 -23.82 38.86 19.08
CA LYS A 67 -23.29 37.51 19.31
C LYS A 67 -22.53 37.55 20.63
N ALA A 68 -23.00 36.78 21.60
CA ALA A 68 -22.27 36.50 22.82
C ALA A 68 -20.84 36.06 22.45
N ALA A 69 -19.84 36.59 23.15
CA ALA A 69 -18.46 36.16 22.96
C ALA A 69 -18.37 34.66 23.26
N ASP A 70 -17.88 33.88 22.30
CA ASP A 70 -17.61 32.46 22.51
C ASP A 70 -16.49 32.34 23.55
N THR A 71 -16.81 31.80 24.72
CA THR A 71 -15.88 31.67 25.86
C THR A 71 -15.02 30.42 25.79
N ARG A 72 -15.13 29.62 24.72
CA ARG A 72 -14.41 28.35 24.56
C ARG A 72 -12.97 28.57 24.09
N SER A 73 -12.09 27.62 24.41
CA SER A 73 -10.70 27.65 23.97
C SER A 73 -10.58 27.42 22.46
N ALA A 74 -9.45 27.82 21.87
CA ALA A 74 -9.18 27.58 20.45
C ALA A 74 -9.14 26.07 20.13
N GLU A 75 -8.59 25.28 21.05
CA GLU A 75 -8.49 23.82 20.95
C GLU A 75 -9.86 23.15 20.98
N GLU A 76 -10.79 23.68 21.78
CA GLU A 76 -12.16 23.17 21.82
C GLU A 76 -12.91 23.44 20.50
N VAL A 77 -12.71 24.63 19.91
CA VAL A 77 -13.29 25.00 18.62
C VAL A 77 -12.69 24.13 17.49
N GLU A 78 -11.39 23.86 17.53
CA GLU A 78 -10.73 22.96 16.58
C GLU A 78 -11.27 21.52 16.71
N ALA A 79 -11.43 21.03 17.94
CA ALA A 79 -12.00 19.71 18.21
C ALA A 79 -13.41 19.56 17.63
N ASP A 80 -14.27 20.56 17.80
CA ASP A 80 -15.63 20.54 17.23
C ASP A 80 -15.59 20.47 15.69
N GLY A 81 -14.61 21.15 15.06
CA GLY A 81 -14.38 21.06 13.62
C GLY A 81 -13.99 19.65 13.17
N TYR A 82 -13.07 18.98 13.90
CA TYR A 82 -12.71 17.59 13.63
C TYR A 82 -13.89 16.64 13.84
N ILE A 83 -14.65 16.79 14.93
CA ILE A 83 -15.83 15.96 15.22
C ILE A 83 -16.87 16.10 14.12
N TRP A 84 -17.17 17.34 13.69
CA TRP A 84 -18.11 17.59 12.61
C TRP A 84 -17.66 16.91 11.31
N ASN A 85 -16.39 17.08 10.92
CA ASN A 85 -15.86 16.43 9.72
C ASN A 85 -15.89 14.90 9.83
N GLY A 86 -15.58 14.35 11.01
CA GLY A 86 -15.66 12.92 11.30
C GLY A 86 -17.08 12.38 11.10
N ASP A 87 -18.07 13.02 11.72
CA ASP A 87 -19.48 12.63 11.62
C ASP A 87 -20.05 12.76 10.20
N GLN A 88 -19.66 13.80 9.46
CA GLN A 88 -20.07 13.95 8.06
C GLN A 88 -19.50 12.84 7.18
N ASN A 89 -18.21 12.51 7.33
CA ASN A 89 -17.59 11.42 6.58
C ASN A 89 -18.18 10.06 6.96
N PHE A 90 -18.46 9.85 8.25
CA PHE A 90 -19.09 8.64 8.75
C PHE A 90 -20.46 8.41 8.10
N LYS A 91 -21.31 9.46 8.05
CA LYS A 91 -22.63 9.42 7.39
C LYS A 91 -22.54 9.14 5.89
N LYS A 92 -21.46 9.58 5.23
CA LYS A 92 -21.19 9.32 3.81
C LYS A 92 -20.59 7.93 3.55
N GLY A 93 -20.25 7.16 4.60
CA GLY A 93 -19.55 5.88 4.48
C GLY A 93 -18.05 5.99 4.21
N SER A 94 -17.47 7.20 4.31
CA SER A 94 -16.02 7.39 4.20
C SER A 94 -15.35 7.13 5.55
N TYR A 95 -15.24 5.84 5.91
CA TYR A 95 -14.80 5.43 7.25
C TYR A 95 -13.34 5.75 7.54
N TYR A 96 -12.45 5.73 6.53
CA TYR A 96 -11.05 6.14 6.70
C TYR A 96 -10.96 7.61 7.12
N ASN A 97 -11.61 8.50 6.36
CA ASN A 97 -11.63 9.94 6.68
C ASN A 97 -12.34 10.21 8.01
N ALA A 98 -13.43 9.51 8.29
CA ALA A 98 -14.13 9.60 9.56
C ALA A 98 -13.20 9.28 10.75
N LEU A 99 -12.52 8.12 10.69
CA LEU A 99 -11.58 7.71 11.73
C LEU A 99 -10.41 8.69 11.85
N TYR A 100 -9.85 9.16 10.73
CA TYR A 100 -8.79 10.17 10.72
C TYR A 100 -9.17 11.40 11.52
N TYR A 101 -10.33 12.01 11.23
CA TYR A 101 -10.76 13.19 11.97
C TYR A 101 -11.05 12.90 13.43
N TYR A 102 -11.66 11.75 13.76
CA TYR A 102 -11.88 11.37 15.15
C TYR A 102 -10.56 11.23 15.92
N LEU A 103 -9.51 10.65 15.31
CA LEU A 103 -8.21 10.50 15.96
C LEU A 103 -7.50 11.85 16.16
N LYS A 104 -7.65 12.78 15.21
CA LYS A 104 -7.11 14.15 15.34
C LYS A 104 -7.65 14.93 16.55
N THR A 105 -8.85 14.60 17.05
CA THR A 105 -9.38 15.24 18.27
C THR A 105 -8.53 14.98 19.51
N LYS A 106 -7.70 13.92 19.53
CA LYS A 106 -6.79 13.65 20.65
C LYS A 106 -5.75 14.73 20.84
N ASP A 107 -5.24 15.29 19.74
CA ASP A 107 -4.23 16.35 19.77
C ASP A 107 -4.76 17.62 20.44
N THR A 108 -6.09 17.80 20.47
CA THR A 108 -6.76 18.95 21.10
C THR A 108 -7.04 18.75 22.59
N GLY A 109 -6.94 17.51 23.12
CA GLY A 109 -7.36 17.17 24.48
C GLY A 109 -8.87 16.98 24.68
N TYR A 110 -9.68 17.17 23.64
CA TYR A 110 -11.15 17.04 23.69
C TYR A 110 -11.68 15.74 23.07
N SER A 111 -10.88 14.67 23.01
CA SER A 111 -11.30 13.40 22.41
C SER A 111 -12.52 12.76 23.06
N TRP A 112 -12.82 13.09 24.32
CA TRP A 112 -14.02 12.62 25.03
C TRP A 112 -15.34 13.14 24.42
N LYS A 113 -15.30 14.20 23.60
CA LYS A 113 -16.47 14.69 22.86
C LYS A 113 -16.82 13.82 21.64
N VAL A 114 -15.90 12.97 21.19
CA VAL A 114 -16.14 12.07 20.04
C VAL A 114 -17.17 11.02 20.43
N ASN A 115 -18.11 10.73 19.53
CA ASN A 115 -19.01 9.60 19.70
C ASN A 115 -18.23 8.28 19.59
N GLU A 116 -18.04 7.61 20.73
CA GLU A 116 -17.25 6.38 20.85
C GLU A 116 -17.78 5.25 19.93
N SER A 117 -19.10 5.15 19.75
CA SER A 117 -19.72 4.16 18.88
C SER A 117 -19.38 4.39 17.41
N ASN A 118 -19.46 5.65 16.95
CA ASN A 118 -19.07 6.02 15.59
C ASN A 118 -17.58 5.77 15.36
N GLN A 119 -16.73 6.17 16.30
CA GLN A 119 -15.28 5.98 16.18
C GLN A 119 -14.91 4.49 16.13
N SER A 120 -15.49 3.68 17.02
CA SER A 120 -15.26 2.23 17.05
C SER A 120 -15.76 1.55 15.78
N THR A 121 -16.91 1.98 15.26
CA THR A 121 -17.46 1.48 14.00
C THR A 121 -16.59 1.87 12.81
N ALA A 122 -16.09 3.10 12.77
CA ALA A 122 -15.16 3.57 11.74
C ALA A 122 -13.86 2.76 11.78
N ALA A 123 -13.27 2.55 12.97
CA ALA A 123 -12.08 1.73 13.15
C ALA A 123 -12.27 0.29 12.63
N LYS A 124 -13.41 -0.34 12.96
CA LYS A 124 -13.76 -1.67 12.45
C LYS A 124 -13.82 -1.69 10.92
N LYS A 125 -14.50 -0.71 10.32
CA LYS A 125 -14.66 -0.62 8.86
C LYS A 125 -13.33 -0.37 8.15
N VAL A 126 -12.47 0.47 8.71
CA VAL A 126 -11.11 0.70 8.19
C VAL A 126 -10.28 -0.58 8.29
N ALA A 127 -10.42 -1.37 9.35
CA ALA A 127 -9.72 -2.66 9.48
C ALA A 127 -10.21 -3.69 8.43
N GLU A 128 -11.53 -3.75 8.20
CA GLU A 128 -12.13 -4.57 7.14
C GLU A 128 -11.60 -4.17 5.75
N GLN A 129 -11.52 -2.86 5.47
CA GLN A 129 -10.93 -2.32 4.24
C GLN A 129 -9.45 -2.65 4.12
N ALA A 130 -8.66 -2.50 5.19
CA ALA A 130 -7.24 -2.82 5.22
C ALA A 130 -6.99 -4.29 4.85
N LYS A 131 -7.80 -5.20 5.39
CA LYS A 131 -7.75 -6.63 5.07
C LYS A 131 -8.09 -6.88 3.59
N ALA A 132 -9.14 -6.27 3.07
CA ALA A 132 -9.51 -6.41 1.66
C ALA A 132 -8.41 -5.89 0.71
N PHE A 133 -7.74 -4.79 1.07
CA PHE A 133 -6.58 -4.29 0.32
C PHE A 133 -5.40 -5.27 0.36
N TYR A 134 -5.13 -5.90 1.51
CA TYR A 134 -4.09 -6.93 1.60
C TYR A 134 -4.40 -8.15 0.73
N GLU A 135 -5.65 -8.63 0.75
CA GLU A 135 -6.09 -9.78 -0.05
C GLU A 135 -6.09 -9.52 -1.57
N SER A 136 -6.21 -8.26 -1.98
CA SER A 136 -6.14 -7.82 -3.38
C SER A 136 -4.75 -7.35 -3.81
N ASP A 137 -3.70 -7.63 -3.01
CA ASP A 137 -2.31 -7.20 -3.23
C ASP A 137 -2.12 -5.67 -3.34
N GLN A 138 -3.08 -4.86 -2.87
CA GLN A 138 -2.96 -3.40 -2.74
C GLN A 138 -2.25 -3.03 -1.41
N LEU A 139 -1.00 -3.48 -1.27
CA LEU A 139 -0.25 -3.47 -0.01
C LEU A 139 -0.02 -2.08 0.58
N ASP A 140 0.21 -1.06 -0.25
CA ASP A 140 0.38 0.32 0.22
C ASP A 140 -0.88 0.86 0.88
N LYS A 141 -2.06 0.57 0.30
CA LYS A 141 -3.35 0.95 0.88
C LYS A 141 -3.62 0.20 2.17
N ALA A 142 -3.36 -1.10 2.19
CA ALA A 142 -3.51 -1.92 3.39
C ALA A 142 -2.65 -1.36 4.53
N LYS A 143 -1.38 -1.03 4.24
CA LYS A 143 -0.44 -0.43 5.18
C LYS A 143 -0.97 0.88 5.73
N GLN A 144 -1.36 1.81 4.86
CA GLN A 144 -1.91 3.11 5.24
C GLN A 144 -3.11 2.97 6.19
N HIS A 145 -4.03 2.04 5.91
CA HIS A 145 -5.22 1.83 6.75
C HIS A 145 -4.85 1.27 8.12
N TYR A 146 -3.93 0.29 8.19
CA TYR A 146 -3.46 -0.22 9.47
C TYR A 146 -2.65 0.82 10.26
N GLU A 147 -1.85 1.65 9.61
CA GLU A 147 -1.13 2.75 10.26
C GLU A 147 -2.08 3.78 10.86
N LEU A 148 -3.18 4.12 10.18
CA LEU A 148 -4.21 5.00 10.74
C LEU A 148 -4.82 4.41 12.02
N ILE A 149 -5.22 3.13 11.97
CA ILE A 149 -5.74 2.42 13.16
C ILE A 149 -4.69 2.39 14.28
N GLY A 150 -3.42 2.23 13.91
CA GLY A 150 -2.28 2.15 14.83
C GLY A 150 -2.01 3.41 15.65
N GLN A 151 -2.55 4.56 15.26
CA GLN A 151 -2.44 5.82 16.03
C GLN A 151 -3.16 5.75 17.39
N ASP A 152 -4.14 4.85 17.52
CA ASP A 152 -4.80 4.55 18.79
C ASP A 152 -4.30 3.22 19.37
N ALA A 153 -3.79 3.25 20.61
CA ALA A 153 -3.22 2.06 21.24
C ALA A 153 -4.26 0.96 21.53
N ALA A 154 -5.52 1.29 21.80
CA ALA A 154 -6.57 0.32 22.02
C ALA A 154 -6.95 -0.35 20.69
N PHE A 155 -7.22 0.42 19.63
CA PHE A 155 -7.51 -0.13 18.32
C PHE A 155 -6.32 -0.92 17.74
N SER A 156 -5.10 -0.43 17.92
CA SER A 156 -3.87 -1.14 17.52
C SER A 156 -3.82 -2.56 18.09
N ARG A 157 -4.16 -2.71 19.38
CA ARG A 157 -4.26 -4.03 20.04
C ARG A 157 -5.44 -4.84 19.52
N THR A 158 -6.64 -4.24 19.45
CA THR A 158 -7.87 -4.92 19.01
C THR A 158 -7.76 -5.50 17.61
N TYR A 159 -7.12 -4.78 16.69
CA TYR A 159 -6.98 -5.18 15.28
C TYR A 159 -5.61 -5.74 14.95
N ASN A 160 -4.77 -6.03 15.96
CA ASN A 160 -3.44 -6.62 15.81
C ASN A 160 -2.58 -5.92 14.74
N VAL A 161 -2.59 -4.58 14.77
CA VAL A 161 -1.94 -3.74 13.75
C VAL A 161 -0.46 -4.11 13.54
N PRO A 162 0.38 -4.31 14.58
CA PRO A 162 1.78 -4.64 14.38
C PRO A 162 2.00 -5.93 13.58
N ALA A 163 1.24 -6.98 13.87
CA ALA A 163 1.35 -8.24 13.14
C ALA A 163 0.88 -8.10 11.69
N ASN A 164 -0.19 -7.34 11.45
CA ASN A 164 -0.69 -7.09 10.09
C ASN A 164 0.31 -6.28 9.25
N LEU A 165 0.97 -5.28 9.84
CA LEU A 165 2.04 -4.54 9.18
C LEU A 165 3.25 -5.42 8.86
N GLN A 166 3.60 -6.35 9.75
CA GLN A 166 4.63 -7.35 9.48
C GLN A 166 4.25 -8.27 8.31
N LEU A 167 3.01 -8.76 8.26
CA LEU A 167 2.51 -9.58 7.15
C LEU A 167 2.56 -8.83 5.81
N ILE A 168 2.22 -7.54 5.80
CA ILE A 168 2.34 -6.68 4.63
C ILE A 168 3.79 -6.57 4.18
N GLN A 169 4.72 -6.32 5.11
CA GLN A 169 6.14 -6.24 4.79
C GLN A 169 6.69 -7.56 4.23
N GLU A 170 6.32 -8.69 4.83
CA GLU A 170 6.69 -10.02 4.35
C GLU A 170 6.15 -10.28 2.94
N ARG A 171 4.89 -9.94 2.68
CA ARG A 171 4.28 -10.10 1.35
C ARG A 171 4.95 -9.19 0.32
N GLN A 172 5.25 -7.93 0.66
CA GLN A 172 5.93 -7.00 -0.24
C GLN A 172 7.33 -7.47 -0.61
N ALA A 173 8.11 -7.96 0.38
CA ALA A 173 9.44 -8.51 0.15
C ALA A 173 9.40 -9.70 -0.83
N PHE A 174 8.42 -10.59 -0.66
CA PHE A 174 8.19 -11.70 -1.59
C PHE A 174 7.85 -11.21 -2.99
N LEU A 175 6.83 -10.35 -3.15
CA LEU A 175 6.35 -9.89 -4.46
C LEU A 175 7.47 -9.23 -5.26
N ASN A 176 8.30 -8.40 -4.60
CA ASN A 176 9.41 -7.70 -5.23
C ASN A 176 10.54 -8.66 -5.66
N ALA A 177 10.90 -9.63 -4.80
CA ALA A 177 12.01 -10.53 -5.10
C ALA A 177 11.64 -11.64 -6.09
N PHE A 178 10.38 -12.10 -6.10
CA PHE A 178 9.92 -13.26 -6.86
C PHE A 178 9.27 -12.92 -8.21
N VAL A 179 9.34 -11.67 -8.68
CA VAL A 179 8.75 -11.25 -9.98
C VAL A 179 9.12 -12.20 -11.11
N HIS A 180 10.41 -12.50 -11.28
CA HIS A 180 10.89 -13.41 -12.34
C HIS A 180 10.45 -14.86 -12.12
N ALA A 181 10.56 -15.37 -10.89
CA ALA A 181 10.15 -16.75 -10.59
C ALA A 181 8.67 -16.96 -10.89
N ARG A 182 7.81 -16.01 -10.48
CA ARG A 182 6.37 -16.00 -10.77
C ARG A 182 6.08 -15.91 -12.26
N TRP A 183 6.83 -15.08 -12.99
CA TRP A 183 6.69 -14.99 -14.45
C TRP A 183 6.95 -16.35 -15.11
N TYR A 184 8.08 -17.00 -14.80
CA TYR A 184 8.39 -18.33 -15.34
C TYR A 184 7.36 -19.40 -14.93
N TYR A 185 6.87 -19.34 -13.70
CA TYR A 185 5.81 -20.23 -13.22
C TYR A 185 4.54 -20.10 -14.07
N ASN A 186 4.12 -18.87 -14.38
CA ASN A 186 2.95 -18.61 -15.21
C ASN A 186 3.14 -19.08 -16.67
N GLN A 187 4.38 -19.04 -17.17
CA GLN A 187 4.74 -19.63 -18.48
C GLN A 187 4.87 -21.16 -18.44
N LYS A 188 4.53 -21.83 -17.32
CA LYS A 188 4.71 -23.26 -17.07
C LYS A 188 6.17 -23.74 -17.19
N ASN A 189 7.13 -22.82 -17.12
CA ASN A 189 8.55 -23.12 -17.06
C ASN A 189 8.97 -23.30 -15.60
N TYR A 190 8.60 -24.44 -15.03
CA TYR A 190 8.82 -24.71 -13.61
C TYR A 190 10.30 -24.94 -13.26
N VAL A 191 11.14 -25.28 -14.24
CA VAL A 191 12.60 -25.35 -14.06
C VAL A 191 13.15 -23.99 -13.64
N ASN A 192 12.87 -22.95 -14.43
CA ASN A 192 13.35 -21.61 -14.11
C ASN A 192 12.64 -21.03 -12.89
N ALA A 193 11.36 -21.35 -12.67
CA ALA A 193 10.64 -20.94 -11.47
C ALA A 193 11.33 -21.47 -10.19
N VAL A 194 11.67 -22.76 -10.14
CA VAL A 194 12.34 -23.39 -8.99
C VAL A 194 13.76 -22.84 -8.82
N LEU A 195 14.56 -22.74 -9.89
CA LEU A 195 15.94 -22.25 -9.79
C LEU A 195 16.01 -20.81 -9.26
N ILE A 196 15.15 -19.93 -9.78
CA ILE A 196 15.13 -18.53 -9.34
C ILE A 196 14.57 -18.43 -7.92
N ALA A 197 13.51 -19.17 -7.59
CA ALA A 197 12.96 -19.22 -6.24
C ALA A 197 14.01 -19.68 -5.23
N ASP A 198 14.75 -20.75 -5.52
CA ASP A 198 15.77 -21.30 -4.60
C ASP A 198 16.89 -20.28 -4.37
N LYS A 199 17.32 -19.60 -5.44
CA LYS A 199 18.27 -18.49 -5.34
C LYS A 199 17.75 -17.37 -4.42
N LYS A 200 16.50 -16.93 -4.60
CA LYS A 200 15.91 -15.86 -3.78
C LYS A 200 15.71 -16.26 -2.32
N MET A 201 15.42 -17.54 -2.06
CA MET A 201 15.37 -18.04 -0.68
C MET A 201 16.75 -18.04 -0.01
N LYS A 202 17.82 -18.42 -0.73
CA LYS A 202 19.21 -18.30 -0.26
C LYS A 202 19.63 -16.87 0.07
N GLU A 203 19.12 -15.91 -0.69
CA GLU A 203 19.37 -14.46 -0.49
C GLU A 203 18.62 -13.87 0.73
N GLY A 204 17.93 -14.69 1.53
CA GLY A 204 17.34 -14.27 2.82
C GLY A 204 15.83 -14.48 2.94
N LEU A 205 15.16 -15.02 1.91
CA LEU A 205 13.71 -15.26 1.93
C LEU A 205 13.32 -16.69 2.32
N ALA A 206 14.26 -17.51 2.78
CA ALA A 206 14.01 -18.88 3.20
C ALA A 206 12.92 -19.03 4.28
N LYS A 207 12.77 -18.04 5.16
CA LYS A 207 11.77 -18.01 6.23
C LYS A 207 10.48 -17.28 5.85
N ASN A 208 10.42 -16.67 4.66
CA ASN A 208 9.23 -15.96 4.21
C ASN A 208 8.13 -16.96 3.81
N ASN A 209 6.97 -16.88 4.45
CA ASN A 209 5.88 -17.84 4.25
C ASN A 209 5.40 -17.92 2.80
N HIS A 210 5.34 -16.78 2.09
CA HIS A 210 4.92 -16.73 0.68
C HIS A 210 5.99 -17.35 -0.23
N ALA A 211 7.27 -17.12 0.05
CA ALA A 211 8.37 -17.75 -0.68
C ALA A 211 8.39 -19.27 -0.50
N VAL A 212 8.22 -19.75 0.73
CA VAL A 212 8.13 -21.18 1.05
C VAL A 212 6.95 -21.84 0.32
N GLN A 213 5.78 -21.19 0.34
CA GLN A 213 4.60 -21.73 -0.35
C GLN A 213 4.80 -21.74 -1.88
N PHE A 214 5.34 -20.66 -2.46
CA PHE A 214 5.64 -20.62 -3.88
C PHE A 214 6.63 -21.72 -4.29
N MET A 215 7.68 -21.95 -3.49
CA MET A 215 8.65 -23.01 -3.75
C MET A 215 8.01 -24.39 -3.72
N LYS A 216 7.12 -24.67 -2.74
CA LYS A 216 6.35 -25.93 -2.68
C LYS A 216 5.55 -26.15 -3.96
N ASP A 217 4.81 -25.14 -4.38
CA ASP A 217 3.93 -25.23 -5.56
C ASP A 217 4.75 -25.40 -6.85
N ALA A 218 5.83 -24.63 -7.02
CA ALA A 218 6.73 -24.72 -8.16
C ALA A 218 7.46 -26.08 -8.23
N ALA A 219 7.95 -26.58 -7.09
CA ALA A 219 8.61 -27.89 -7.00
C ALA A 219 7.65 -29.03 -7.31
N LEU A 220 6.41 -28.97 -6.81
CA LEU A 220 5.37 -29.96 -7.11
C LEU A 220 5.06 -30.01 -8.61
N LYS A 221 4.86 -28.83 -9.23
CA LYS A 221 4.61 -28.73 -10.68
C LYS A 221 5.80 -29.21 -11.52
N LEU A 222 7.03 -28.93 -11.09
CA LEU A 222 8.23 -29.44 -11.72
C LEU A 222 8.31 -30.97 -11.65
N SER A 223 8.01 -31.56 -10.48
CA SER A 223 7.96 -33.01 -10.28
C SER A 223 6.94 -33.68 -11.21
N GLN A 224 5.74 -33.09 -11.34
CA GLN A 224 4.69 -33.56 -12.25
C GLN A 224 5.14 -33.52 -13.72
N GLN A 225 5.82 -32.45 -14.16
CA GLN A 225 6.38 -32.38 -15.51
C GLN A 225 7.51 -33.39 -15.73
N ALA A 226 8.36 -33.63 -14.73
CA ALA A 226 9.43 -34.62 -14.82
C ALA A 226 8.87 -36.03 -15.02
N TYR A 227 7.84 -36.39 -14.24
CA TYR A 227 7.15 -37.68 -14.38
C TYR A 227 6.46 -37.82 -15.74
N SER A 228 5.81 -36.76 -16.22
CA SER A 228 5.13 -36.77 -17.53
C SER A 228 6.12 -36.96 -18.69
N ALA A 229 7.29 -36.32 -18.62
CA ALA A 229 8.37 -36.52 -19.59
C ALA A 229 8.89 -37.97 -19.56
N PHE A 230 9.12 -38.51 -18.36
CA PHE A 230 9.55 -39.90 -18.18
C PHE A 230 8.54 -40.89 -18.78
N ALA A 231 7.25 -40.73 -18.48
CA ALA A 231 6.18 -41.58 -19.02
C ALA A 231 6.08 -41.51 -20.56
N SER A 232 6.44 -40.37 -21.14
CA SER A 232 6.50 -40.15 -22.59
C SER A 232 7.80 -40.65 -23.23
N LYS A 233 8.69 -41.30 -22.45
CA LYS A 233 10.04 -41.74 -22.84
C LYS A 233 10.99 -40.59 -23.23
N ASP A 234 10.65 -39.35 -22.87
CA ASP A 234 11.51 -38.18 -23.02
C ASP A 234 12.45 -38.08 -21.81
N TYR A 235 13.38 -39.03 -21.73
CA TYR A 235 14.22 -39.24 -20.56
C TYR A 235 15.21 -38.10 -20.31
N GLU A 236 15.72 -37.46 -21.37
CA GLU A 236 16.62 -36.31 -21.23
C GLU A 236 15.94 -35.15 -20.49
N ASN A 237 14.71 -34.84 -20.90
CA ASN A 237 13.91 -33.81 -20.25
C ASN A 237 13.46 -34.20 -18.84
N ALA A 238 13.12 -35.47 -18.61
CA ALA A 238 12.80 -35.99 -17.29
C ALA A 238 14.00 -35.83 -16.33
N LEU A 239 15.17 -36.30 -16.76
CA LEU A 239 16.40 -36.26 -15.98
C LEU A 239 16.79 -34.82 -15.62
N LYS A 240 16.75 -33.91 -16.60
CA LYS A 240 17.00 -32.47 -16.36
C LYS A 240 16.12 -31.92 -15.24
N ARG A 241 14.82 -32.23 -15.24
CA ARG A 241 13.86 -31.73 -14.24
C ARG A 241 14.07 -32.37 -12.87
N TYR A 242 14.32 -33.68 -12.83
CA TYR A 242 14.67 -34.36 -11.58
C TYR A 242 15.95 -33.81 -10.96
N ASN A 243 16.98 -33.55 -11.75
CA ASN A 243 18.24 -32.97 -11.27
C ASN A 243 18.06 -31.55 -10.72
N VAL A 244 17.24 -30.71 -11.38
CA VAL A 244 16.92 -29.38 -10.85
C VAL A 244 16.22 -29.50 -9.49
N LEU A 245 15.21 -30.37 -9.38
CA LEU A 245 14.46 -30.55 -8.14
C LEU A 245 15.32 -31.15 -7.01
N ALA A 246 16.14 -32.16 -7.31
CA ALA A 246 17.01 -32.83 -6.33
C ALA A 246 18.05 -31.89 -5.69
N ASN A 247 18.48 -30.87 -6.43
CA ASN A 247 19.52 -29.92 -6.04
C ASN A 247 18.98 -28.56 -5.54
N ALA A 248 17.68 -28.30 -5.67
CA ALA A 248 17.05 -27.11 -5.11
C ALA A 248 17.05 -27.21 -3.58
N GLU A 249 17.82 -26.38 -2.88
CA GLU A 249 18.05 -26.51 -1.44
C GLU A 249 16.75 -26.39 -0.64
N HIS A 250 15.94 -25.40 -0.99
CA HIS A 250 14.70 -25.04 -0.32
C HIS A 250 13.46 -25.79 -0.83
N ALA A 251 13.62 -26.71 -1.79
CA ALA A 251 12.52 -27.56 -2.20
C ALA A 251 12.12 -28.57 -1.10
N PRO A 252 10.85 -29.02 -1.05
CA PRO A 252 10.38 -29.99 -0.06
C PRO A 252 11.21 -31.27 -0.04
N ALA A 253 11.58 -31.73 1.15
CA ALA A 253 12.53 -32.83 1.33
C ALA A 253 12.08 -34.15 0.65
N ASP A 254 10.79 -34.45 0.73
CA ASP A 254 10.15 -35.59 0.07
C ASP A 254 10.25 -35.51 -1.45
N LEU A 255 10.02 -34.33 -2.04
CA LEU A 255 10.15 -34.10 -3.47
C LEU A 255 11.60 -34.20 -3.95
N LYS A 256 12.56 -33.68 -3.18
CA LYS A 256 13.99 -33.82 -3.49
C LYS A 256 14.43 -35.27 -3.50
N GLU A 257 14.01 -36.03 -2.49
CA GLU A 257 14.37 -37.43 -2.36
C GLU A 257 13.74 -38.29 -3.47
N GLY A 258 12.46 -38.07 -3.77
CA GLY A 258 11.80 -38.69 -4.91
C GLY A 258 12.49 -38.37 -6.24
N ALA A 259 12.92 -37.11 -6.42
CA ALA A 259 13.64 -36.69 -7.61
C ALA A 259 15.00 -37.37 -7.77
N ARG A 260 15.78 -37.54 -6.69
CA ARG A 260 17.07 -38.28 -6.73
C ARG A 260 16.88 -39.72 -7.18
N LYS A 261 15.91 -40.43 -6.60
CA LYS A 261 15.61 -41.81 -6.97
C LYS A 261 15.18 -41.92 -8.44
N ASN A 262 14.30 -41.02 -8.87
CA ASN A 262 13.81 -41.03 -10.25
C ASN A 262 14.88 -40.61 -11.26
N ALA A 263 15.82 -39.74 -10.90
CA ALA A 263 16.97 -39.41 -11.75
C ALA A 263 17.80 -40.67 -12.06
N ILE A 264 18.15 -41.47 -11.05
CA ILE A 264 18.91 -42.72 -11.21
C ILE A 264 18.14 -43.71 -12.11
N ILE A 265 16.83 -43.84 -11.92
CA ILE A 265 15.98 -44.71 -12.76
C ILE A 265 15.98 -44.21 -14.20
N THR A 266 15.87 -42.89 -14.39
CA THR A 266 15.86 -42.26 -15.72
C THR A 266 17.17 -42.47 -16.46
N GLU A 267 18.32 -42.29 -15.80
CA GLU A 267 19.64 -42.55 -16.35
C GLU A 267 19.80 -44.01 -16.82
N ARG A 268 19.29 -44.97 -16.05
CA ARG A 268 19.30 -46.38 -16.47
C ARG A 268 18.51 -46.58 -17.76
N ARG A 269 17.29 -46.02 -17.85
CA ARG A 269 16.43 -46.13 -19.04
C ARG A 269 17.01 -45.46 -20.28
N MET A 270 17.89 -44.49 -20.14
CA MET A 270 18.61 -43.87 -21.26
C MET A 270 19.70 -44.76 -21.85
N ASN A 271 20.20 -45.73 -21.07
CA ASN A 271 21.27 -46.64 -21.46
C ASN A 271 20.77 -48.04 -21.90
N GLU A 272 19.45 -48.26 -21.86
CA GLU A 272 18.75 -49.48 -22.34
C GLU A 272 18.27 -49.29 -23.78
#